data_AF-A0A7X3MKB4-F1
#
_entry.id   AF-A0A7X3MKB4-F1
#
_cell.length_a   1.000
_cell.length_b   1.000
_cell.length_c   1.000
_cell.angle_alpha   90.00
_cell.angle_beta   90.00
_cell.angle_gamma   90.00
#
_symmetry.space_group_name_H-M   'P 1'
#
loop_
_entity.id
_entity.type
_entity.pdbx_description
1 polymer ?
#
loop_
_entity_poly.entity_id
_entity_poly.type
_entity_poly.pdbx_seq_one_letter_code
_entity_poly.pdbx_strand_id
1 'polypeptide(L)'
;MEQEKRINQGYEIIEGCTIGGTELVIGHNPKAPNPYVCWYCKGGDNYYWGCYCNTLEAAREKLNERYQSECEMPYNKTPAPKPKGRDAYER
;
A
#
# COMPACT_ATOMS: atom_id res chain seq x y z
N MET A 1 -23.39 9.11 2.05
CA MET A 1 -22.09 9.54 1.53
C MET A 1 -21.66 8.46 0.57
N GLU A 2 -21.79 8.70 -0.72
CA GLU A 2 -21.35 7.77 -1.76
C GLU A 2 -19.82 7.71 -1.66
N GLN A 3 -19.27 6.56 -1.26
CA GLN A 3 -17.81 6.40 -1.28
C GLN A 3 -17.38 6.52 -2.73
N GLU A 4 -16.60 7.55 -3.05
CA GLU A 4 -16.07 7.71 -4.40
C GLU A 4 -15.31 6.43 -4.76
N LYS A 5 -15.82 5.73 -5.77
CA LYS A 5 -15.20 4.50 -6.24
C LYS A 5 -13.87 4.85 -6.89
N ARG A 6 -12.78 4.49 -6.23
CA ARG A 6 -11.43 4.58 -6.80
C ARG A 6 -11.32 3.50 -7.88
N ILE A 7 -10.99 3.91 -9.11
CA ILE A 7 -10.83 3.00 -10.25
C ILE A 7 -9.44 3.22 -10.84
N ASN A 8 -8.68 2.13 -11.01
CA ASN A 8 -7.40 2.15 -11.70
C ASN A 8 -7.36 1.07 -12.78
N GLN A 9 -7.03 1.45 -14.02
CA GLN A 9 -6.97 0.55 -15.18
C GLN A 9 -8.23 -0.33 -15.38
N GLY A 10 -9.40 0.20 -15.01
CA GLY A 10 -10.68 -0.53 -15.09
C GLY A 10 -10.95 -1.50 -13.93
N TYR A 11 -10.07 -1.57 -12.93
CA TYR A 11 -10.30 -2.28 -11.68
C TYR A 11 -10.84 -1.32 -10.62
N GLU A 12 -11.96 -1.69 -10.01
CA GLU A 12 -12.52 -0.99 -8.85
C GLU A 12 -11.72 -1.38 -7.61
N ILE A 13 -11.24 -0.40 -6.84
CA ILE A 13 -10.54 -0.66 -5.58
C ILE A 13 -11.58 -1.08 -4.53
N ILE A 14 -11.50 -2.34 -4.11
CA ILE A 14 -12.46 -2.97 -3.18
C ILE A 14 -11.90 -3.14 -1.76
N GLU A 15 -10.58 -3.21 -1.62
CA GLU A 15 -9.90 -3.33 -0.32
C GLU A 15 -8.63 -2.48 -0.32
N GLY A 16 -8.26 -1.96 0.84
CA GLY A 16 -7.06 -1.14 1.03
C GLY A 16 -6.52 -1.24 2.46
N CYS A 17 -5.20 -1.22 2.59
CA CYS A 17 -4.49 -1.24 3.85
C CYS A 17 -3.32 -0.26 3.80
N THR A 18 -3.22 0.65 4.77
CA THR A 18 -2.13 1.63 4.84
C THR A 18 -1.05 1.16 5.80
N ILE A 19 0.22 1.25 5.38
CA ILE A 19 1.40 0.86 6.14
C ILE A 19 2.41 2.00 6.04
N GLY A 20 2.60 2.73 7.15
CA GLY A 20 3.47 3.90 7.16
C GLY A 20 3.02 4.95 6.16
N GLY A 21 3.85 5.20 5.14
CA GLY A 21 3.58 6.17 4.06
C GLY A 21 3.07 5.56 2.74
N THR A 22 2.79 4.26 2.74
CA THR A 22 2.42 3.49 1.55
C THR A 22 1.08 2.80 1.77
N GLU A 23 0.24 2.74 0.76
CA GLU A 23 -1.03 2.00 0.78
C GLU A 23 -0.90 0.74 -0.11
N LEU A 24 -1.46 -0.37 0.32
CA LEU A 24 -1.67 -1.57 -0.48
C LEU A 24 -3.15 -1.69 -0.77
N VAL A 25 -3.53 -1.94 -2.02
CA VAL A 25 -4.92 -2.00 -2.46
C VAL A 25 -5.20 -3.25 -3.29
N ILE A 26 -6.44 -3.74 -3.24
CA ILE A 26 -6.95 -4.78 -4.13
C ILE A 26 -7.95 -4.16 -5.10
N GLY A 27 -7.66 -4.31 -6.38
CA GLY A 27 -8.57 -3.98 -7.47
C GLY A 27 -9.33 -5.21 -7.96
N HIS A 28 -10.59 -5.03 -8.35
CA HIS A 28 -11.43 -6.05 -8.96
C HIS A 28 -11.99 -5.59 -10.31
N ASN A 29 -11.83 -6.42 -11.33
CA ASN A 29 -12.42 -6.24 -12.67
C ASN A 29 -12.94 -7.60 -13.18
N PRO A 30 -14.25 -7.89 -13.10
CA PRO A 30 -14.80 -9.18 -13.52
C PRO A 30 -14.69 -9.43 -15.03
N LYS A 31 -14.35 -8.41 -15.83
CA LYS A 31 -14.17 -8.52 -17.28
C LYS A 31 -12.71 -8.79 -17.70
N ALA A 32 -11.76 -8.72 -16.76
CA ALA A 32 -10.36 -8.97 -17.05
C ALA A 32 -10.04 -10.48 -17.01
N PRO A 33 -9.03 -10.95 -17.79
CA PRO A 33 -8.56 -12.35 -17.70
C PRO A 33 -8.10 -12.73 -16.28
N ASN A 34 -7.50 -11.76 -15.57
CA ASN A 34 -7.15 -11.87 -14.16
C ASN A 34 -8.02 -10.88 -13.38
N PRO A 35 -9.15 -11.32 -12.81
CA PRO A 35 -10.13 -10.41 -12.24
C PRO A 35 -9.65 -9.64 -11.01
N TYR A 36 -8.58 -10.07 -10.33
CA TYR A 36 -8.07 -9.40 -9.14
C TYR A 36 -6.64 -8.91 -9.35
N VAL A 37 -6.29 -7.81 -8.68
CA VAL A 37 -4.92 -7.27 -8.69
C VAL A 37 -4.59 -6.64 -7.35
N CYS A 38 -3.38 -6.89 -6.83
CA CYS A 38 -2.83 -6.17 -5.69
C CYS A 38 -1.85 -5.09 -6.17
N TRP A 39 -2.10 -3.83 -5.82
CA TRP A 39 -1.23 -2.68 -6.12
C TRP A 39 -0.68 -2.04 -4.87
N TYR A 40 0.49 -1.42 -5.02
CA TYR A 40 0.87 -0.32 -4.16
C TYR A 40 0.17 0.95 -4.62
N CYS A 41 -0.27 1.78 -3.68
CA CYS A 41 -0.82 3.09 -3.92
C CYS A 41 -0.10 4.13 -3.04
N LYS A 42 0.26 5.27 -3.64
CA LYS A 42 0.84 6.41 -2.93
C LYS A 42 0.06 7.67 -3.28
N GLY A 43 -0.30 8.45 -2.27
CA GLY A 43 -1.06 9.69 -2.48
C GLY A 43 -2.52 9.50 -2.93
N GLY A 44 -3.02 8.26 -2.97
CA GLY A 44 -4.41 7.94 -3.32
C GLY A 44 -4.68 7.74 -4.82
N ASP A 45 -3.77 8.19 -5.67
CA ASP A 45 -3.92 8.22 -7.13
C ASP A 45 -2.78 7.55 -7.91
N ASN A 46 -1.61 7.37 -7.29
CA ASN A 46 -0.46 6.73 -7.94
C ASN A 46 -0.39 5.24 -7.62
N TYR A 47 -0.79 4.39 -8.58
CA TYR A 47 -0.81 2.93 -8.45
C TYR A 47 0.37 2.28 -9.18
N TYR A 48 1.10 1.39 -8.51
CA TYR A 48 2.28 0.74 -9.07
C TYR A 48 2.48 -0.70 -8.59
N TRP A 49 3.35 -1.42 -9.31
CA TRP A 49 3.80 -2.80 -9.02
C TRP A 49 2.63 -3.78 -8.82
N GLY A 50 1.77 -3.90 -9.83
CA GLY A 50 0.59 -4.77 -9.80
C GLY A 50 0.91 -6.25 -9.83
N CYS A 51 0.31 -7.01 -8.92
CA CYS A 51 0.30 -8.47 -8.95
C CYS A 51 -1.11 -8.95 -9.30
N TYR A 52 -1.30 -9.49 -10.51
CA TYR A 52 -2.60 -9.94 -11.03
C TYR A 52 -2.88 -11.39 -10.62
N CYS A 53 -4.12 -11.68 -10.23
CA CYS A 53 -4.56 -12.97 -9.71
C CYS A 53 -5.98 -13.32 -10.19
N ASN A 54 -6.34 -14.60 -10.12
CA ASN A 54 -7.65 -15.08 -10.55
C ASN A 54 -8.68 -15.18 -9.40
N THR A 55 -8.23 -15.16 -8.15
CA THR A 55 -9.10 -15.24 -6.96
C THR A 55 -8.83 -14.10 -5.99
N LEU A 56 -9.87 -13.72 -5.22
CA LEU A 56 -9.75 -12.71 -4.17
C LEU A 56 -8.79 -13.17 -3.06
N GLU A 57 -8.82 -14.47 -2.73
CA GLU A 57 -7.93 -15.07 -1.73
C GLU A 57 -6.46 -14.91 -2.11
N ALA A 58 -6.09 -15.21 -3.36
CA ALA A 58 -4.73 -15.01 -3.84
C ALA A 58 -4.31 -13.53 -3.81
N ALA A 59 -5.22 -12.61 -4.12
CA ALA A 59 -4.93 -11.18 -4.03
C ALA A 59 -4.72 -10.73 -2.56
N ARG A 60 -5.49 -11.28 -1.61
CA ARG A 60 -5.31 -11.05 -0.17
C ARG A 60 -4.03 -11.67 0.36
N GLU A 61 -3.64 -12.86 -0.09
CA GLU A 61 -2.35 -13.46 0.24
C GLU A 61 -1.20 -12.56 -0.23
N LYS A 62 -1.26 -12.06 -1.47
CA LYS A 62 -0.27 -11.11 -2.00
C LYS A 62 -0.24 -9.79 -1.23
N LEU A 63 -1.41 -9.30 -0.82
CA LEU A 63 -1.50 -8.12 0.04
C LEU A 63 -0.82 -8.40 1.39
N ASN A 64 -1.07 -9.54 2.01
CA ASN A 64 -0.50 -9.91 3.30
C ASN A 64 1.02 -10.17 3.25
N GLU A 65 1.52 -10.82 2.20
CA GLU A 65 2.97 -10.98 1.94
C GLU A 65 3.67 -9.62 1.84
N ARG A 66 3.09 -8.70 1.07
CA ARG A 66 3.58 -7.33 0.95
C ARG A 66 3.46 -6.58 2.26
N TYR A 67 2.36 -6.76 2.98
CA TYR A 67 2.14 -6.12 4.26
C TYR A 67 3.24 -6.47 5.26
N GLN A 68 3.54 -7.76 5.40
CA GLN A 68 4.61 -8.24 6.26
C GLN A 68 5.97 -7.67 5.83
N SER A 69 6.26 -7.72 4.53
CA SER A 69 7.50 -7.17 3.97
C SER A 69 7.64 -5.67 4.28
N GLU A 70 6.59 -4.88 4.06
CA GLU A 70 6.55 -3.44 4.33
C GLU A 70 6.69 -3.14 5.83
N CYS A 71 6.12 -3.96 6.72
CA CYS A 71 6.31 -3.83 8.16
C CYS A 71 7.77 -4.01 8.61
N GLU A 72 8.54 -4.83 7.89
CA GLU A 72 9.95 -5.07 8.20
C GLU A 72 10.88 -3.97 7.67
N MET A 73 10.42 -3.19 6.69
CA MET A 73 11.24 -2.17 6.03
C MET A 73 11.66 -1.05 7.00
N PRO A 74 12.95 -0.66 7.00
CA PRO A 74 13.51 0.27 7.97
C PRO A 74 12.99 1.71 7.82
N TYR A 75 12.42 2.08 6.67
CA TYR A 75 11.80 3.38 6.44
C TYR A 75 10.35 3.48 6.92
N ASN A 76 9.65 2.34 7.06
CA ASN A 76 8.32 2.27 7.66
C ASN A 76 8.40 2.13 9.19
N LYS A 77 9.55 1.69 9.71
CA LYS A 77 9.91 1.89 11.12
C LYS A 77 10.17 3.38 11.30
N THR A 78 9.28 4.08 12.01
CA THR A 78 9.49 5.49 12.35
C THR A 78 10.93 5.70 12.80
N PRO A 79 11.65 6.70 12.26
CA PRO A 79 12.97 7.00 12.77
C PRO A 79 12.83 7.28 14.26
N ALA A 80 13.65 6.61 15.08
CA ALA A 80 13.78 6.96 16.49
C ALA A 80 13.89 8.50 16.59
N PRO A 81 13.19 9.16 17.52
CA PRO A 81 13.25 10.60 17.64
C PRO A 81 14.71 10.99 17.76
N LYS A 82 15.22 11.73 16.78
CA LYS A 82 16.59 12.24 16.79
C LYS A 82 16.78 12.97 18.12
N PRO A 83 17.82 12.69 18.92
CA PRO A 83 18.09 13.48 20.11
C PRO A 83 18.22 14.94 19.65
N LYS A 84 17.34 15.80 20.16
CA LYS A 84 17.44 17.26 19.97
C LYS A 84 18.86 17.65 20.40
N GLY A 85 19.65 18.11 19.43
CA GLY A 85 20.91 18.77 19.71
C GLY A 85 20.67 19.84 20.77
N ARG A 86 21.41 19.76 21.87
CA ARG A 86 21.66 20.90 22.73
C ARG A 86 23.04 21.38 22.37
N ASP A 87 23.06 22.47 21.63
CA ASP A 87 24.20 23.37 21.56
C ASP A 87 24.56 23.86 22.98
N ALA A 88 25.83 24.25 23.16
CA ALA A 88 26.52 24.82 24.33
C ALA A 88 27.47 23.79 25.02
N TYR A 89 28.80 23.99 25.08
CA TYR A 89 29.59 25.22 25.05
C TYR A 89 31.06 24.87 24.73
N GLU A 90 31.67 25.56 23.77
CA GLU A 90 33.13 25.65 23.67
C GLU A 90 33.65 26.57 24.80
N ARG A 91 34.35 26.00 25.79
CA ARG A 91 35.56 26.56 26.42
C ARG A 91 36.08 25.68 27.56
#